data_AF-A0A849QBE6-F1
#
_entry.id   AF-A0A849QBE6-F1
#
_cell.length_a   1.000
_cell.length_b   1.000
_cell.length_c   1.000
_cell.angle_alpha   90.00
_cell.angle_beta   90.00
_cell.angle_gamma   90.00
#
_symmetry.space_group_name_H-M   'P 1'
#
loop_
_entity.id
_entity.type
_entity.pdbx_description
1 polymer ?
#
loop_
_entity_poly.entity_id
_entity_poly.type
_entity_poly.pdbx_seq_one_letter_code
_entity_poly.pdbx_strand_id
1 'polypeptide(L)'
;MAYVYLIGTGIVASFWLIFYIFRYDLRKKILLTSIIGGILGFTEIFFVPNYWNPQFQVIRIFDNLFLDSLLFAFFLAGFSSVIYQFIFRSPLFKVDKIKTKLLLIPPIIFLLHLFISEINVMVFSFGSMLIGAFIFYFSDKKLGKPMLLNGLFTFIFFMIMYIIFWQLFPLLIISYNYEVLSGINIFRIPIEELLFFFAIGTNFCLIYEILENSKLKNTLTIFKHNIHNKIKNKKDP
;
A
#
# COMPACT_ATOMS: atom_id res chain seq x y z
N MET A 1 24.08 -11.19 -11.74
CA MET A 1 22.74 -11.26 -11.12
C MET A 1 22.52 -10.26 -9.98
N ALA A 2 23.50 -9.42 -9.60
CA ALA A 2 23.35 -8.51 -8.45
C ALA A 2 22.17 -7.53 -8.54
N TYR A 3 21.68 -7.19 -9.74
CA TYR A 3 20.70 -6.10 -9.94
C TYR A 3 19.25 -6.55 -10.13
N VAL A 4 18.93 -7.83 -9.92
CA VAL A 4 17.59 -8.38 -10.27
C VAL A 4 16.47 -7.65 -9.52
N TYR A 5 16.66 -7.33 -8.24
CA TYR A 5 15.66 -6.59 -7.45
C TYR A 5 15.45 -5.16 -7.99
N LEU A 6 16.54 -4.48 -8.36
CA LEU A 6 16.48 -3.14 -8.95
C LEU A 6 15.77 -3.14 -10.32
N ILE A 7 15.98 -4.17 -11.14
CA ILE A 7 15.27 -4.34 -12.41
C ILE A 7 13.77 -4.49 -12.15
N GLY A 8 13.37 -5.33 -11.19
CA GLY A 8 11.96 -5.50 -10.81
C GLY A 8 11.35 -4.19 -10.32
N THR A 9 12.09 -3.46 -9.50
CA THR A 9 11.72 -2.11 -9.03
C THR A 9 11.54 -1.15 -10.21
N GLY A 10 12.42 -1.17 -11.20
CA GLY A 10 12.33 -0.35 -12.42
C GLY A 10 11.09 -0.65 -13.27
N ILE A 11 10.65 -1.90 -13.33
CA ILE A 11 9.40 -2.27 -14.02
C ILE A 11 8.19 -1.64 -13.30
N VAL A 12 8.09 -1.80 -11.98
CA VAL A 12 6.99 -1.19 -11.20
C VAL A 12 7.04 0.34 -11.32
N ALA A 13 8.23 0.95 -11.27
CA ALA A 13 8.43 2.37 -11.48
C ALA A 13 7.94 2.84 -12.85
N SER A 14 8.13 2.04 -13.90
CA SER A 14 7.67 2.35 -15.25
C SER A 14 6.15 2.41 -15.33
N PHE A 15 5.45 1.43 -14.74
CA PHE A 15 3.97 1.46 -14.67
C PHE A 15 3.45 2.59 -13.79
N TRP A 16 4.10 2.85 -12.66
CA TRP A 16 3.82 4.00 -11.82
C TRP A 16 3.94 5.32 -12.61
N LEU A 17 5.01 5.46 -13.40
CA LEU A 17 5.25 6.66 -14.21
C LEU A 17 4.21 6.81 -15.32
N ILE A 18 3.82 5.71 -15.97
CA ILE A 18 2.71 5.69 -16.94
C ILE A 18 1.44 6.22 -16.26
N PHE A 19 1.07 5.69 -15.10
CA PHE A 19 -0.13 6.15 -14.38
C PHE A 19 -0.03 7.64 -14.02
N TYR A 20 1.13 8.09 -13.55
CA TYR A 20 1.38 9.48 -13.19
C TYR A 20 1.28 10.44 -14.38
N ILE A 21 1.83 10.07 -15.53
CA ILE A 21 1.82 10.89 -16.74
C ILE A 21 0.39 10.98 -17.31
N PHE A 22 -0.27 9.83 -17.51
CA PHE A 22 -1.56 9.76 -18.21
C PHE A 22 -2.78 10.11 -17.36
N ARG A 23 -2.70 10.03 -16.02
CA ARG A 23 -3.81 10.37 -15.11
C ARG A 23 -3.48 11.58 -14.25
N TYR A 24 -3.53 12.75 -14.88
CA TYR A 24 -3.28 14.04 -14.22
C TYR A 24 -4.21 14.28 -13.02
N ASP A 25 -5.44 13.77 -13.08
CA ASP A 25 -6.45 13.84 -12.03
C ASP A 25 -6.07 13.03 -10.77
N LEU A 26 -5.18 12.04 -10.91
CA LEU A 26 -4.75 11.16 -9.82
C LEU A 26 -3.35 11.47 -9.27
N ARG A 27 -2.61 12.41 -9.86
CA ARG A 27 -1.19 12.67 -9.51
C ARG A 27 -0.95 12.91 -8.02
N LYS A 28 -1.82 13.71 -7.37
CA LYS A 28 -1.71 13.97 -5.92
C LYS A 28 -1.88 12.69 -5.10
N LYS A 29 -2.83 11.83 -5.50
CA LYS A 29 -3.06 10.54 -4.87
C LYS A 29 -1.85 9.62 -5.04
N ILE A 30 -1.35 9.50 -6.28
CA ILE A 30 -0.19 8.68 -6.60
C ILE A 30 1.02 9.10 -5.76
N LEU A 31 1.37 10.39 -5.75
CA LEU A 31 2.52 10.88 -4.99
C LEU A 31 2.36 10.72 -3.48
N LEU A 32 1.20 11.08 -2.93
CA LEU A 32 0.97 11.01 -1.49
C LEU A 32 1.05 9.56 -0.99
N THR A 33 0.39 8.64 -1.69
CA THR A 33 0.41 7.21 -1.31
C THR A 33 1.79 6.60 -1.53
N SER A 34 2.52 7.00 -2.57
CA SER A 34 3.92 6.61 -2.75
C SER A 34 4.83 7.08 -1.62
N ILE A 35 4.71 8.32 -1.16
CA ILE A 35 5.50 8.82 -0.02
C ILE A 35 5.17 8.01 1.24
N ILE A 36 3.89 7.75 1.51
CA ILE A 36 3.47 6.91 2.64
C ILE A 36 4.06 5.50 2.51
N GLY A 37 3.99 4.90 1.32
CA GLY A 37 4.58 3.60 1.03
C GLY A 37 6.09 3.56 1.22
N GLY A 38 6.81 4.57 0.74
CA GLY A 38 8.25 4.69 0.92
C GLY A 38 8.64 4.80 2.40
N ILE A 39 7.89 5.56 3.20
CA ILE A 39 8.09 5.62 4.67
C ILE A 39 7.82 4.24 5.30
N LEU A 40 6.76 3.56 4.89
CA LEU A 40 6.48 2.20 5.35
C LEU A 40 7.52 1.19 4.87
N GLY A 41 8.27 1.48 3.80
CA GLY A 41 9.40 0.66 3.35
C GLY A 41 10.48 0.49 4.42
N PHE A 42 10.61 1.41 5.38
CA PHE A 42 11.52 1.24 6.53
C PHE A 42 11.15 0.06 7.42
N THR A 43 9.93 -0.47 7.31
CA THR A 43 9.53 -1.69 8.01
C THR A 43 10.24 -2.94 7.49
N GLU A 44 10.97 -2.88 6.36
CA GLU A 44 11.83 -3.97 5.85
C GLU A 44 12.74 -4.59 6.92
N ILE A 45 13.18 -3.80 7.90
CA ILE A 45 14.03 -4.27 9.01
C ILE A 45 13.37 -5.41 9.80
N PHE A 46 12.04 -5.50 9.84
CA PHE A 46 11.30 -6.59 10.49
C PHE A 46 11.17 -7.84 9.62
N PHE A 47 11.34 -7.68 8.32
CA PHE A 47 11.13 -8.70 7.30
C PHE A 47 12.40 -9.45 6.94
N VAL A 48 13.52 -8.73 6.90
CA VAL A 48 14.84 -9.23 6.53
C VAL A 48 15.66 -9.56 7.78
N PRO A 49 16.35 -10.71 7.87
CA PRO A 49 16.45 -11.78 6.86
C PRO A 49 15.42 -12.91 7.05
N ASN A 50 14.35 -12.68 7.81
CA ASN A 50 13.46 -13.74 8.29
C ASN A 50 12.71 -14.45 7.14
N TYR A 51 11.81 -13.74 6.45
CA TYR A 51 11.04 -14.31 5.34
C TYR A 51 11.75 -14.14 3.99
N TRP A 52 12.57 -13.10 3.88
CA TRP A 52 13.23 -12.68 2.65
C TRP A 52 14.73 -12.47 2.86
N ASN A 53 15.54 -13.06 1.99
CA ASN A 53 16.99 -12.95 1.98
C ASN A 53 17.45 -11.98 0.87
N PRO A 54 18.17 -10.89 1.21
CA PRO A 54 18.44 -9.76 0.32
C PRO A 54 19.58 -9.99 -0.68
N GLN A 55 19.79 -11.23 -1.13
CA GLN A 55 20.95 -11.64 -1.95
C GLN A 55 21.12 -10.86 -3.26
N PHE A 56 20.04 -10.26 -3.77
CA PHE A 56 20.01 -9.52 -5.05
C PHE A 56 19.63 -8.04 -4.89
N GLN A 57 19.75 -7.50 -3.67
CA GLN A 57 19.64 -6.07 -3.39
C GLN A 57 21.04 -5.46 -3.32
N VAL A 58 21.19 -4.25 -3.86
CA VAL A 58 22.51 -3.69 -4.16
C VAL A 58 22.87 -2.53 -3.25
N ILE A 59 21.91 -1.65 -2.98
CA ILE A 59 22.18 -0.37 -2.33
C ILE A 59 21.75 -0.45 -0.87
N ARG A 60 22.65 -0.95 -0.01
CA ARG A 60 22.42 -1.02 1.44
C ARG A 60 22.46 0.38 2.06
N ILE A 61 21.48 0.69 2.91
CA ILE A 61 21.44 1.92 3.71
C ILE A 61 21.86 1.61 5.15
N PHE A 62 21.25 0.60 5.76
CA PHE A 62 21.56 0.07 7.09
C PHE A 62 21.55 -1.45 7.06
N ASP A 63 21.83 -2.10 8.18
CA ASP A 63 21.61 -3.53 8.30
C ASP A 63 20.14 -3.86 8.06
N ASN A 64 19.92 -4.82 7.15
CA ASN A 64 18.59 -5.28 6.74
C ASN A 64 17.68 -4.18 6.15
N LEU A 65 18.26 -3.09 5.64
CA LEU A 65 17.52 -2.04 4.92
C LEU A 65 18.25 -1.62 3.64
N PHE A 66 17.52 -1.65 2.52
CA PHE A 66 18.06 -1.33 1.21
C PHE A 66 17.26 -0.22 0.51
N LEU A 67 17.96 0.66 -0.21
CA LEU A 67 17.32 1.72 -0.99
C LEU A 67 16.41 1.14 -2.07
N ASP A 68 16.80 0.02 -2.67
CA ASP A 68 16.00 -0.68 -3.67
C ASP A 68 14.60 -1.02 -3.13
N SER A 69 14.49 -1.45 -1.88
CA SER A 69 13.22 -1.79 -1.22
C SER A 69 12.41 -0.55 -0.86
N LEU A 70 13.04 0.53 -0.42
CA LEU A 70 12.35 1.79 -0.19
C LEU A 70 11.73 2.33 -1.49
N LEU A 71 12.46 2.24 -2.59
CA LEU A 71 11.96 2.62 -3.92
C LEU A 71 10.85 1.67 -4.38
N PHE A 72 11.01 0.36 -4.20
CA PHE A 72 9.97 -0.60 -4.51
C PHE A 72 8.68 -0.31 -3.73
N ALA A 73 8.77 -0.08 -2.42
CA ALA A 73 7.63 0.27 -1.57
C ALA A 73 6.96 1.59 -2.01
N PHE A 74 7.77 2.59 -2.38
CA PHE A 74 7.28 3.86 -2.93
C PHE A 74 6.47 3.66 -4.22
N PHE A 75 7.03 2.94 -5.20
CA PHE A 75 6.35 2.73 -6.49
C PHE A 75 5.15 1.80 -6.34
N LEU A 76 5.28 0.72 -5.57
CA LEU A 76 4.21 -0.23 -5.28
C LEU A 76 2.98 0.46 -4.66
N ALA A 77 3.18 1.31 -3.65
CA ALA A 77 2.08 2.01 -2.98
C ALA A 77 1.34 2.96 -3.91
N GLY A 78 2.07 3.75 -4.71
CA GLY A 78 1.45 4.65 -5.69
C GLY A 78 0.69 3.88 -6.77
N PHE A 79 1.32 2.85 -7.33
CA PHE A 79 0.74 1.98 -8.36
C PHE A 79 -0.54 1.31 -7.86
N SER A 80 -0.44 0.62 -6.72
CA SER A 80 -1.56 -0.12 -6.12
C SER A 80 -2.67 0.83 -5.68
N SER A 81 -2.41 2.10 -5.38
CA SER A 81 -3.47 3.03 -4.97
C SER A 81 -4.45 3.41 -6.10
N VAL A 82 -4.05 3.25 -7.38
CA VAL A 82 -4.81 3.79 -8.52
C VAL A 82 -5.09 2.81 -9.66
N ILE A 83 -4.62 1.56 -9.60
CA ILE A 83 -4.73 0.62 -10.72
C ILE A 83 -6.19 0.42 -11.18
N TYR A 84 -7.15 0.33 -10.26
CA TYR A 84 -8.58 0.30 -10.59
C TYR A 84 -9.02 1.56 -11.33
N GLN A 85 -8.71 2.73 -10.78
CA GLN A 85 -9.08 3.99 -11.41
C GLN A 85 -8.49 4.08 -12.81
N PHE A 86 -7.25 3.65 -13.00
CA PHE A 86 -6.57 3.64 -14.29
C PHE A 86 -7.32 2.77 -15.31
N ILE A 87 -7.60 1.51 -14.97
CA ILE A 87 -8.27 0.54 -15.85
C ILE A 87 -9.68 1.02 -16.23
N PHE A 88 -10.49 1.45 -15.26
CA PHE A 88 -11.89 1.84 -15.50
C PHE A 88 -12.06 3.32 -15.81
N ARG A 89 -10.98 4.09 -15.96
CA ARG A 89 -11.00 5.56 -16.09
C ARG A 89 -11.91 6.23 -15.05
N SER A 90 -11.96 5.67 -13.85
CA SER A 90 -12.84 6.15 -12.78
C SER A 90 -12.21 7.35 -12.07
N PRO A 91 -13.01 8.33 -11.60
CA PRO A 91 -12.52 9.44 -10.79
C PRO A 91 -12.09 8.96 -9.39
N LEU A 92 -11.58 9.90 -8.59
CA LEU A 92 -11.34 9.67 -7.15
C LEU A 92 -12.61 9.16 -6.46
N PHE A 93 -12.42 8.25 -5.50
CA PHE A 93 -13.55 7.69 -4.79
C PHE A 93 -14.22 8.71 -3.87
N LYS A 94 -15.55 8.68 -3.80
CA LYS A 94 -16.30 9.45 -2.80
C LYS A 94 -16.38 8.64 -1.52
N VAL A 95 -15.58 9.02 -0.54
CA VAL A 95 -15.55 8.38 0.78
C VAL A 95 -16.40 9.21 1.73
N ASP A 96 -17.54 8.72 2.20
CA ASP A 96 -18.44 9.53 3.04
C ASP A 96 -18.29 9.19 4.52
N LYS A 97 -18.20 7.89 4.82
CA LYS A 97 -18.43 7.35 6.18
C LYS A 97 -17.17 6.89 6.91
N ILE A 98 -16.03 6.77 6.23
CA ILE A 98 -14.79 6.30 6.85
C ILE A 98 -14.14 7.44 7.63
N LYS A 99 -13.87 7.20 8.91
CA LYS A 99 -13.17 8.16 9.78
C LYS A 99 -11.66 8.06 9.57
N THR A 100 -10.96 9.20 9.53
CA THR A 100 -9.51 9.27 9.32
C THR A 100 -8.70 8.44 10.32
N LYS A 101 -9.14 8.38 11.58
CA LYS A 101 -8.47 7.60 12.64
C LYS A 101 -8.40 6.09 12.31
N LEU A 102 -9.31 5.58 11.47
CA LEU A 102 -9.31 4.17 11.07
C LEU A 102 -8.10 3.80 10.19
N LEU A 103 -7.44 4.79 9.56
CA LEU A 103 -6.19 4.57 8.83
C LEU A 103 -5.05 4.08 9.75
N LEU A 104 -5.14 4.31 11.05
CA LEU A 104 -4.14 3.88 12.02
C LEU A 104 -4.31 2.41 12.42
N ILE A 105 -5.44 1.78 12.10
CA ILE A 105 -5.70 0.41 12.55
C ILE A 105 -4.72 -0.60 11.92
N PRO A 106 -4.48 -0.61 10.59
CA PRO A 106 -3.48 -1.51 10.00
C PRO A 106 -2.08 -1.39 10.62
N PRO A 107 -1.45 -0.19 10.70
CA PRO A 107 -0.13 -0.09 11.29
C PRO A 107 -0.11 -0.45 12.78
N ILE A 108 -1.17 -0.15 13.55
CA ILE A 108 -1.25 -0.57 14.96
C ILE A 108 -1.28 -2.09 15.08
N ILE A 109 -2.10 -2.78 14.28
CA ILE A 109 -2.17 -4.24 14.29
C ILE A 109 -0.85 -4.85 13.81
N PHE A 110 -0.20 -4.28 12.79
CA PHE A 110 1.12 -4.72 12.35
C PHE A 110 2.16 -4.62 13.47
N LEU A 111 2.17 -3.52 14.22
CA LEU A 111 3.09 -3.32 15.35
C LEU A 111 2.86 -4.31 16.51
N LEU A 112 1.70 -4.97 16.59
CA LEU A 112 1.49 -6.05 17.57
C LEU A 112 2.43 -7.24 17.33
N HIS A 113 3.00 -7.39 16.13
CA HIS A 113 4.05 -8.38 15.85
C HIS A 113 5.24 -8.27 16.82
N LEU A 114 5.56 -7.05 17.28
CA LEU A 114 6.66 -6.83 18.24
C LEU A 114 6.43 -7.53 19.60
N PHE A 115 5.18 -7.90 19.91
CA PHE A 115 4.80 -8.59 21.14
C PHE A 115 4.42 -10.06 20.91
N ILE A 116 4.25 -10.49 19.66
CA ILE A 116 3.81 -11.83 19.27
C ILE A 116 4.79 -12.36 18.20
N SER A 117 6.01 -12.67 18.65
CA SER A 117 7.13 -13.03 17.78
C SER A 117 7.02 -14.42 17.15
N GLU A 118 6.13 -15.28 17.66
CA GLU A 118 5.93 -16.65 17.14
C GLU A 118 5.23 -16.68 15.78
N ILE A 119 4.47 -15.64 15.44
CA ILE A 119 3.76 -15.57 14.16
C ILE A 119 4.64 -14.82 13.16
N ASN A 120 4.76 -15.39 11.95
CA ASN A 120 5.52 -14.79 10.86
C ASN A 120 5.07 -13.34 10.56
N VAL A 121 6.05 -12.44 10.47
CA VAL A 121 5.86 -11.01 10.14
C VAL A 121 5.03 -10.78 8.87
N MET A 122 5.13 -11.69 7.88
CA MET A 122 4.37 -11.66 6.64
C MET A 122 2.86 -11.79 6.89
N VAL A 123 2.47 -12.66 7.84
CA VAL A 123 1.07 -12.84 8.24
C VAL A 123 0.53 -11.59 8.92
N PHE A 124 1.31 -10.97 9.81
CA PHE A 124 0.96 -9.67 10.39
C PHE A 124 0.83 -8.57 9.34
N SER A 125 1.71 -8.59 8.34
CA SER A 125 1.73 -7.60 7.25
C SER A 125 0.46 -7.64 6.42
N PHE A 126 0.16 -8.74 5.73
CA PHE A 126 -1.06 -8.81 4.92
C PHE A 126 -2.32 -8.88 5.79
N GLY A 127 -2.28 -9.55 6.94
CA GLY A 127 -3.42 -9.71 7.84
C GLY A 127 -3.91 -8.38 8.41
N SER A 128 -3.00 -7.51 8.86
CA SER A 128 -3.35 -6.17 9.37
C SER A 128 -4.02 -5.30 8.30
N MET A 129 -3.50 -5.34 7.07
CA MET A 129 -4.06 -4.62 5.94
C MET A 129 -5.44 -5.15 5.53
N LEU A 130 -5.64 -6.48 5.55
CA LEU A 130 -6.95 -7.10 5.30
C LEU A 130 -7.97 -6.71 6.37
N ILE A 131 -7.59 -6.73 7.65
CA ILE A 131 -8.46 -6.26 8.75
C ILE A 131 -8.85 -4.79 8.52
N GLY A 132 -7.90 -3.94 8.15
CA GLY A 132 -8.18 -2.56 7.77
C GLY A 132 -9.17 -2.44 6.60
N ALA A 133 -8.95 -3.24 5.55
CA ALA A 133 -9.83 -3.27 4.39
C ALA A 133 -11.26 -3.70 4.77
N PHE A 134 -11.42 -4.70 5.65
CA PHE A 134 -12.72 -5.08 6.19
C PHE A 134 -13.38 -3.94 6.96
N ILE A 135 -12.64 -3.25 7.82
CA ILE A 135 -13.17 -2.10 8.58
C ILE A 135 -13.62 -0.98 7.65
N PHE A 136 -12.84 -0.67 6.61
CA PHE A 136 -13.22 0.32 5.59
C PHE A 136 -14.49 -0.11 4.84
N TYR A 137 -14.57 -1.37 4.44
CA TYR A 137 -15.75 -1.93 3.78
C TYR A 137 -17.01 -1.85 4.65
N PHE A 138 -16.93 -2.24 5.93
CA PHE A 138 -18.07 -2.15 6.84
C PHE A 138 -18.46 -0.71 7.17
N SER A 139 -17.49 0.21 7.16
CA SER A 139 -17.73 1.64 7.34
C SER A 139 -18.44 2.26 6.15
N ASP A 140 -18.06 1.88 4.93
CA ASP A 140 -18.68 2.39 3.69
C ASP A 140 -18.81 1.30 2.61
N LYS A 141 -19.89 0.51 2.72
CA LYS A 141 -20.15 -0.65 1.84
C LYS A 141 -20.15 -0.32 0.34
N LYS A 142 -20.41 0.94 -0.03
CA LYS A 142 -20.38 1.40 -1.44
C LYS A 142 -18.98 1.23 -2.07
N LEU A 143 -17.93 1.26 -1.26
CA LEU A 143 -16.55 1.15 -1.70
C LEU A 143 -16.08 -0.31 -1.84
N GLY A 144 -16.88 -1.30 -1.43
CA GLY A 144 -16.46 -2.71 -1.43
C GLY A 144 -16.03 -3.24 -2.80
N LYS A 145 -16.85 -3.01 -3.84
CA LYS A 145 -16.52 -3.43 -5.21
C LYS A 145 -15.23 -2.77 -5.74
N PRO A 146 -15.08 -1.43 -5.72
CA PRO A 146 -13.84 -0.81 -6.21
C PRO A 146 -12.62 -1.22 -5.40
N MET A 147 -12.71 -1.36 -4.07
CA MET A 147 -11.60 -1.84 -3.24
C MET A 147 -11.17 -3.26 -3.62
N LEU A 148 -12.14 -4.19 -3.68
CA LEU A 148 -11.88 -5.59 -3.99
C LEU A 148 -11.26 -5.76 -5.37
N LEU A 149 -11.83 -5.07 -6.37
CA LEU A 149 -11.30 -5.09 -7.72
C LEU A 149 -9.90 -4.47 -7.78
N ASN A 150 -9.64 -3.38 -7.06
CA ASN A 150 -8.31 -2.78 -7.00
C ASN A 150 -7.27 -3.73 -6.40
N GLY A 151 -7.60 -4.41 -5.30
CA GLY A 151 -6.78 -5.48 -4.74
C GLY A 151 -6.55 -6.61 -5.72
N LEU A 152 -7.59 -7.07 -6.41
CA LEU A 152 -7.51 -8.14 -7.39
C LEU A 152 -6.61 -7.78 -8.58
N PHE A 153 -6.71 -6.56 -9.12
CA PHE A 153 -5.81 -6.14 -10.21
C PHE A 153 -4.37 -5.99 -9.75
N THR A 154 -4.14 -5.54 -8.51
CA THR A 154 -2.79 -5.49 -7.92
C THR A 154 -2.23 -6.91 -7.79
N PHE A 155 -3.00 -7.84 -7.22
CA PHE A 155 -2.65 -9.27 -7.14
C PHE A 155 -2.30 -9.85 -8.51
N ILE A 156 -3.16 -9.67 -9.51
CA ILE A 156 -2.98 -10.26 -10.85
C ILE A 156 -1.73 -9.68 -11.52
N PHE A 157 -1.54 -8.36 -11.42
CA PHE A 157 -0.36 -7.70 -11.97
C PHE A 157 0.93 -8.29 -11.41
N PHE A 158 1.04 -8.39 -10.08
CA PHE A 158 2.23 -8.94 -9.45
C PHE A 158 2.38 -10.43 -9.69
N MET A 159 1.31 -11.21 -9.70
CA MET A 159 1.37 -12.63 -10.07
C MET A 159 1.97 -12.81 -11.48
N ILE A 160 1.50 -12.06 -12.48
CA ILE A 160 2.04 -12.11 -13.85
C ILE A 160 3.50 -11.66 -13.87
N MET A 161 3.82 -10.56 -13.18
CA MET A 161 5.18 -10.04 -13.10
C MET A 161 6.14 -11.08 -12.52
N TYR A 162 5.77 -11.76 -11.43
CA TYR A 162 6.58 -12.80 -10.80
C TYR A 162 6.72 -14.04 -11.69
N ILE A 163 5.66 -14.48 -12.39
CA ILE A 163 5.76 -15.60 -13.34
C ILE A 163 6.81 -15.30 -14.41
N ILE A 164 6.80 -14.09 -14.97
CA ILE A 164 7.81 -13.66 -15.95
C ILE A 164 9.20 -13.60 -15.29
N PHE A 165 9.29 -13.01 -14.09
CA PHE A 165 10.55 -12.88 -13.37
C PHE A 165 11.19 -14.22 -13.02
N TRP A 166 10.41 -15.23 -12.65
CA TRP A 166 10.91 -16.56 -12.30
C TRP A 166 11.46 -17.30 -13.51
N GLN A 167 10.95 -17.00 -14.71
CA GLN A 167 11.48 -17.54 -15.96
C GLN A 167 12.79 -16.85 -16.35
N LEU A 168 12.87 -15.52 -16.18
CA LEU A 168 14.07 -14.74 -16.53
C LEU A 168 15.21 -14.90 -15.50
N PHE A 169 14.86 -15.04 -14.22
CA PHE A 169 15.78 -15.05 -13.08
C PHE A 169 15.44 -16.20 -12.12
N PRO A 170 15.63 -17.46 -12.52
CA PRO A 170 15.18 -18.63 -11.74
C PRO A 170 15.83 -18.73 -10.35
N LEU A 171 17.02 -18.16 -10.17
CA LEU A 171 17.71 -18.14 -8.87
C LEU A 171 17.03 -17.21 -7.85
N LEU A 172 16.16 -16.28 -8.26
CA LEU A 172 15.49 -15.37 -7.34
C LEU A 172 14.60 -16.11 -6.31
N ILE A 173 14.17 -17.32 -6.64
CA ILE A 173 13.36 -18.14 -5.74
C ILE A 173 14.06 -18.46 -4.41
N ILE A 174 15.40 -18.53 -4.39
CA ILE A 174 16.17 -18.84 -3.18
C ILE A 174 16.18 -17.68 -2.18
N SER A 175 15.70 -16.50 -2.59
CA SER A 175 15.53 -15.36 -1.68
C SER A 175 14.37 -15.58 -0.70
N TYR A 176 13.45 -16.49 -0.97
CA TYR A 176 12.39 -16.82 -0.01
C TYR A 176 12.86 -17.86 1.01
N ASN A 177 12.65 -17.57 2.28
CA ASN A 177 12.75 -18.57 3.34
C ASN A 177 11.42 -19.32 3.43
N TYR A 178 11.31 -20.44 2.73
CA TYR A 178 10.07 -21.23 2.68
C TYR A 178 9.72 -21.91 4.01
N GLU A 179 10.69 -22.10 4.92
CA GLU A 179 10.45 -22.79 6.21
C GLU A 179 9.56 -21.99 7.15
N VAL A 180 9.58 -20.66 7.03
CA VAL A 180 8.77 -19.76 7.87
C VAL A 180 7.40 -19.43 7.25
N LEU A 181 7.15 -19.87 6.01
CA LEU A 181 5.90 -19.65 5.27
C LEU A 181 5.01 -20.89 5.32
N SER A 182 3.75 -20.78 4.87
CA SER A 182 2.78 -21.89 4.91
C SER A 182 3.12 -23.09 4.02
N GLY A 183 4.10 -22.94 3.11
CA GLY A 183 4.43 -23.92 2.08
C GLY A 183 3.47 -23.96 0.90
N ILE A 184 2.39 -23.16 0.91
CA ILE A 184 1.44 -23.06 -0.19
C ILE A 184 2.00 -22.12 -1.26
N ASN A 185 2.15 -22.64 -2.49
CA ASN A 185 2.75 -21.91 -3.60
C ASN A 185 1.86 -21.91 -4.85
N ILE A 186 1.74 -20.76 -5.50
CA ILE A 186 1.10 -20.61 -6.82
C ILE A 186 2.20 -20.24 -7.81
N PHE A 187 2.45 -21.10 -8.81
CA PHE A 187 3.57 -20.92 -9.76
C PHE A 187 4.93 -20.66 -9.08
N ARG A 188 5.17 -21.32 -7.93
CA ARG A 188 6.35 -21.15 -7.05
C ARG A 188 6.45 -19.82 -6.29
N ILE A 189 5.42 -18.99 -6.37
CA ILE A 189 5.29 -17.77 -5.58
C ILE A 189 4.56 -18.14 -4.28
N PRO A 190 5.10 -17.80 -3.10
CA PRO A 190 4.39 -18.00 -1.84
C PRO A 190 3.03 -17.31 -1.83
N ILE A 191 2.00 -17.98 -1.30
CA ILE A 191 0.65 -17.42 -1.25
C ILE A 191 0.60 -16.12 -0.43
N GLU A 192 1.40 -16.02 0.63
CA GLU A 192 1.48 -14.86 1.52
C GLU A 192 1.93 -13.61 0.78
N GLU A 193 2.85 -13.75 -0.19
CA GLU A 193 3.33 -12.65 -1.03
C GLU A 193 2.20 -12.12 -1.91
N LEU A 194 1.45 -13.04 -2.53
CA LEU A 194 0.31 -12.67 -3.36
C LEU A 194 -0.81 -12.04 -2.54
N LEU A 195 -1.09 -12.58 -1.33
CA LEU A 195 -2.04 -12.01 -0.39
C LEU A 195 -1.61 -10.61 0.09
N PHE A 196 -0.30 -10.37 0.23
CA PHE A 196 0.22 -9.04 0.53
C PHE A 196 -0.04 -8.04 -0.59
N PHE A 197 0.19 -8.41 -1.86
CA PHE A 197 -0.16 -7.54 -2.99
C PHE A 197 -1.66 -7.29 -3.12
N PHE A 198 -2.48 -8.29 -2.82
CA PHE A 198 -3.93 -8.10 -2.74
C PHE A 198 -4.31 -7.13 -1.61
N ALA A 199 -3.77 -7.36 -0.41
CA ALA A 199 -4.07 -6.57 0.78
C ALA A 199 -3.63 -5.11 0.63
N ILE A 200 -2.43 -4.86 0.11
CA ILE A 200 -1.95 -3.50 -0.15
C ILE A 200 -2.85 -2.79 -1.17
N GLY A 201 -3.25 -3.48 -2.25
CA GLY A 201 -4.17 -2.92 -3.25
C GLY A 201 -5.55 -2.60 -2.67
N THR A 202 -6.13 -3.46 -1.83
CA THR A 202 -7.43 -3.15 -1.19
C THR A 202 -7.35 -1.98 -0.20
N ASN A 203 -6.22 -1.81 0.49
CA ASN A 203 -6.07 -0.82 1.56
C ASN A 203 -5.61 0.56 1.03
N PHE A 204 -4.54 0.59 0.24
CA PHE A 204 -3.93 1.84 -0.25
C PHE A 204 -4.81 2.61 -1.22
N CYS A 205 -5.79 1.95 -1.84
CA CYS A 205 -6.71 2.59 -2.77
C CYS A 205 -7.64 3.64 -2.14
N LEU A 206 -7.74 3.71 -0.81
CA LEU A 206 -8.59 4.69 -0.11
C LEU A 206 -7.83 5.74 0.72
N ILE A 207 -6.53 5.55 0.97
CA ILE A 207 -5.76 6.37 1.92
C ILE A 207 -5.87 7.87 1.58
N TYR A 208 -5.64 8.22 0.31
CA TYR A 208 -5.71 9.60 -0.14
C TYR A 208 -7.10 10.21 0.05
N GLU A 209 -8.15 9.52 -0.39
CA GLU A 209 -9.52 10.00 -0.30
C GLU A 209 -10.00 10.19 1.15
N ILE A 210 -9.59 9.31 2.06
CA ILE A 210 -9.89 9.43 3.50
C ILE A 210 -9.21 10.69 4.08
N LEU A 211 -7.93 10.89 3.77
CA LEU A 211 -7.17 12.05 4.26
C LEU A 211 -7.71 13.37 3.69
N GLU A 212 -8.00 13.41 2.39
CA GLU A 212 -8.50 14.60 1.72
C GLU A 212 -9.88 15.02 2.22
N ASN A 213 -10.79 14.06 2.43
CA ASN A 213 -12.11 14.35 3.00
C ASN A 213 -12.00 14.92 4.42
N SER A 214 -11.04 14.45 5.22
CA SER A 214 -10.77 15.00 6.56
C SER A 214 -10.38 16.49 6.52
N LYS A 215 -9.50 16.87 5.58
CA LYS A 215 -9.06 18.26 5.41
C LYS A 215 -10.22 19.17 5.01
N LEU A 216 -11.06 18.72 4.09
CA LEU A 216 -12.25 19.44 3.65
C LEU A 216 -13.23 19.67 4.81
N LYS A 217 -13.54 18.63 5.60
CA LYS A 217 -14.43 18.74 6.77
C LYS A 217 -13.88 19.72 7.83
N ASN A 218 -12.58 19.70 8.09
CA ASN A 218 -11.95 20.65 9.02
C ASN A 218 -12.05 22.10 8.51
N THR A 219 -11.79 22.33 7.23
CA THR A 219 -11.86 23.66 6.60
C THR A 219 -13.28 24.23 6.68
N LEU A 220 -14.30 23.42 6.37
CA LEU A 220 -15.71 23.83 6.48
C LEU A 220 -16.12 24.13 7.92
N THR A 221 -15.60 23.38 8.89
CA THR A 221 -15.87 23.62 10.31
C THR A 221 -15.29 24.96 10.77
N ILE A 222 -14.04 25.24 10.42
CA ILE A 222 -13.37 26.52 10.71
C ILE A 222 -14.14 27.69 10.06
N PHE A 223 -14.55 27.54 8.80
CA PHE A 223 -15.30 28.58 8.09
C PHE A 223 -16.66 28.87 8.75
N LYS A 224 -17.42 27.82 9.13
CA LYS A 224 -18.69 27.98 9.86
C LYS A 224 -18.51 28.66 11.21
N HIS A 225 -17.45 28.30 11.96
CA HIS A 225 -17.14 28.93 13.24
C HIS A 225 -16.83 30.42 13.06
N ASN A 226 -16.03 30.78 12.06
CA ASN A 226 -15.70 32.17 11.74
C ASN A 226 -16.93 32.99 11.34
N ILE A 227 -17.85 32.43 10.55
CA ILE A 227 -19.12 33.09 10.21
C ILE A 227 -19.97 33.30 11.46
N HIS A 228 -20.13 32.27 12.30
CA HIS A 228 -20.93 32.34 13.51
C HIS A 228 -20.40 33.42 14.47
N ASN A 229 -19.09 33.48 14.70
CA ASN A 229 -18.46 34.50 15.54
C ASN A 229 -18.61 35.91 14.94
N LYS A 230 -18.51 36.07 13.61
CA LYS A 230 -18.71 37.36 12.94
C LYS A 230 -20.16 37.85 13.01
N ILE A 231 -21.14 36.94 13.03
CA ILE A 231 -22.55 37.27 13.23
C ILE A 231 -22.83 37.62 14.70
N LYS A 232 -22.22 36.91 15.65
CA LYS A 232 -22.37 37.17 17.08
C LYS A 232 -21.78 38.53 17.49
N ASN A 233 -20.57 38.86 17.03
CA ASN A 233 -19.94 40.15 17.30
C ASN A 233 -20.63 41.35 16.62
N LYS A 234 -21.55 41.12 15.68
CA LYS A 234 -22.40 42.18 15.08
C LYS A 234 -23.71 42.40 15.84
N LYS A 235 -24.05 41.55 16.81
CA LYS A 235 -25.32 41.60 17.56
C LYS A 235 -25.18 42.14 18.98
N ASP A 236 -23.95 42.35 19.45
CA ASP A 236 -23.66 42.98 20.74
C ASP A 236 -23.09 44.40 20.49
N PRO A 237 -23.93 45.46 20.49
CA PRO A 237 -23.47 46.85 20.58
C PRO A 237 -22.96 47.23 21.97
#